data_AF-A0A6C2UBJ9-F1
#
_entry.id   AF-A0A6C2UBJ9-F1
#
_cell.length_a   1.000
_cell.length_b   1.000
_cell.length_c   1.000
_cell.angle_alpha   90.00
_cell.angle_beta   90.00
_cell.angle_gamma   90.00
#
_symmetry.space_group_name_H-M   'P 1'
#
loop_
_entity.id
_entity.type
_entity.pdbx_description
1 polymer ?
#
loop_
_entity_poly.entity_id
_entity_poly.type
_entity_poly.pdbx_seq_one_letter_code
_entity_poly.pdbx_strand_id
1 'polypeptide(L)'
;MPNRKLINQLIQLQELAVARIQKKVAMPNAPLDALEQNIALLGADLPPRIKTHLNQLLQKHPEAVVPIVDGHCMGCGMGLSKSLINEIQHAEEIYRCLHCTRYLYIPSEIVAREHASRKYGEKQQIGIARFSTQPLMISSLEGHTPEEVLGQICSRMQQQGFVENAGQLLDLALQREAIISTAVDSGMAFPHVRGVEGGGLAMALGVHKKGIHFGGPGRTLSRLFFFMVIPTATSAFYLKLIAGLSQTFRNKEAREALLAAEGEEELWNALVRQTRHVIQ
;
A
#
# COMPACT_ATOMS: atom_id res chain seq x y z
N MET A 1 -16.81 -20.37 7.66
CA MET A 1 -18.12 -19.71 7.86
C MET A 1 -18.46 -18.89 6.62
N PRO A 2 -19.71 -18.88 6.15
CA PRO A 2 -20.17 -18.18 4.94
C PRO A 2 -19.78 -16.69 4.89
N ASN A 3 -19.88 -16.00 6.03
CA ASN A 3 -19.46 -14.61 6.21
C ASN A 3 -18.02 -14.33 5.76
N ARG A 4 -17.08 -15.20 6.17
CA ARG A 4 -15.65 -15.03 5.87
C ARG A 4 -15.39 -15.07 4.36
N LYS A 5 -16.14 -15.89 3.62
CA LYS A 5 -16.03 -15.96 2.15
C LYS A 5 -16.50 -14.64 1.51
N LEU A 6 -17.64 -14.12 1.96
CA LEU A 6 -18.20 -12.87 1.45
C LEU A 6 -17.30 -11.68 1.80
N ILE A 7 -16.83 -11.55 3.04
CA ILE A 7 -15.86 -10.51 3.44
C ILE A 7 -14.59 -10.59 2.60
N ASN A 8 -14.01 -11.79 2.44
CA ASN A 8 -12.81 -11.96 1.60
C ASN A 8 -13.07 -11.53 0.16
N GLN A 9 -14.23 -11.84 -0.41
CA GLN A 9 -14.63 -11.38 -1.74
C GLN A 9 -14.74 -9.85 -1.81
N LEU A 10 -15.32 -9.21 -0.78
CA LEU A 10 -15.40 -7.75 -0.71
C LEU A 10 -14.02 -7.09 -0.56
N ILE A 11 -13.12 -7.68 0.24
CA ILE A 11 -11.73 -7.24 0.37
C ILE A 11 -11.02 -7.34 -0.98
N GLN A 12 -11.13 -8.48 -1.67
CA GLN A 12 -10.52 -8.66 -3.00
C GLN A 12 -11.07 -7.66 -4.02
N LEU A 13 -12.38 -7.40 -4.03
CA LEU A 13 -12.98 -6.38 -4.90
C LEU A 13 -12.47 -4.97 -4.60
N GLN A 14 -12.33 -4.63 -3.32
CA GLN A 14 -11.70 -3.38 -2.90
C GLN A 14 -10.26 -3.30 -3.43
N GLU A 15 -9.45 -4.35 -3.25
CA GLU A 15 -8.07 -4.36 -3.70
C GLU A 15 -7.96 -4.18 -5.22
N LEU A 16 -8.81 -4.85 -6.01
CA LEU A 16 -8.85 -4.66 -7.47
C LEU A 16 -9.30 -3.24 -7.86
N ALA A 17 -10.31 -2.69 -7.18
CA ALA A 17 -10.78 -1.33 -7.42
C ALA A 17 -9.68 -0.30 -7.13
N VAL A 18 -8.95 -0.46 -6.03
CA VAL A 18 -7.83 0.42 -5.68
C VAL A 18 -6.67 0.23 -6.65
N ALA A 19 -6.35 -1.01 -7.05
CA ALA A 19 -5.34 -1.27 -8.06
C ALA A 19 -5.66 -0.61 -9.41
N ARG A 20 -6.94 -0.52 -9.79
CA ARG A 20 -7.38 0.21 -11.00
C ARG A 20 -7.03 1.69 -10.89
N ILE A 21 -7.30 2.31 -9.74
CA ILE A 21 -6.96 3.70 -9.48
C ILE A 21 -5.44 3.89 -9.51
N GLN A 22 -4.68 3.01 -8.86
CA GLN A 22 -3.22 3.05 -8.83
C GLN A 22 -2.61 2.93 -10.23
N LYS A 23 -3.06 1.97 -11.04
CA LYS A 23 -2.61 1.80 -12.42
C LYS A 23 -2.89 3.04 -13.25
N LYS A 24 -4.10 3.61 -13.16
CA LYS A 24 -4.44 4.85 -13.87
C LYS A 24 -3.58 6.04 -13.44
N VAL A 25 -3.23 6.11 -12.15
CA VAL A 25 -2.38 7.18 -11.60
C VAL A 25 -0.93 7.04 -12.06
N ALA A 26 -0.36 5.83 -11.93
CA ALA A 26 1.03 5.58 -12.28
C ALA A 26 1.27 5.53 -13.80
N MET A 27 0.32 4.94 -14.53
CA MET A 27 0.35 4.74 -15.98
C MET A 27 -0.98 5.21 -16.63
N PRO A 28 -1.12 6.51 -16.94
CA PRO A 28 -2.38 7.07 -17.45
C PRO A 28 -2.96 6.40 -18.71
N ASN A 29 -2.09 5.81 -19.54
CA ASN A 29 -2.46 5.16 -20.79
C ASN A 29 -2.46 3.62 -20.70
N ALA A 30 -2.35 3.05 -19.49
CA ALA A 30 -2.36 1.60 -19.34
C ALA A 30 -3.73 1.00 -19.72
N PRO A 31 -3.76 -0.15 -20.41
CA PRO A 31 -5.02 -0.87 -20.63
C PRO A 31 -5.57 -1.37 -19.29
N LEU A 32 -6.87 -1.16 -19.08
CA LEU A 32 -7.56 -1.55 -17.85
C LEU A 32 -8.57 -2.68 -18.06
N ASP A 33 -8.83 -3.10 -19.31
CA ASP A 33 -9.92 -4.01 -19.67
C ASP A 33 -9.90 -5.32 -18.86
N ALA A 34 -8.73 -5.96 -18.78
CA ALA A 34 -8.57 -7.20 -18.01
C ALA A 34 -8.87 -7.01 -16.52
N LEU A 35 -8.49 -5.85 -15.95
CA LEU A 35 -8.76 -5.53 -14.55
C LEU A 35 -10.24 -5.22 -14.32
N GLU A 36 -10.86 -4.48 -15.22
CA GLU A 36 -12.29 -4.19 -15.17
C GLU A 36 -13.12 -5.45 -15.33
N GLN A 37 -12.71 -6.37 -16.20
CA GLN A 37 -13.31 -7.69 -16.35
C GLN A 37 -13.19 -8.53 -15.08
N ASN A 38 -12.02 -8.55 -14.44
CA ASN A 38 -11.83 -9.24 -13.15
C ASN A 38 -12.72 -8.66 -12.04
N ILE A 39 -12.84 -7.33 -11.96
CA ILE A 39 -13.74 -6.66 -11.01
C ILE A 39 -15.21 -7.05 -11.29
N ALA A 40 -15.61 -7.06 -12.57
CA ALA A 40 -16.96 -7.42 -12.98
C ALA A 40 -17.31 -8.88 -12.64
N LEU A 41 -16.40 -9.81 -12.94
CA LEU A 41 -16.54 -11.25 -12.65
C LEU A 41 -16.61 -11.50 -11.14
N LEU A 42 -15.67 -10.95 -10.37
CA LEU A 42 -15.65 -11.14 -8.92
C LEU A 42 -16.88 -10.50 -8.24
N GLY A 43 -17.45 -9.45 -8.84
CA GLY A 43 -18.65 -8.78 -8.35
C GLY A 43 -19.96 -9.30 -8.94
N ALA A 44 -19.95 -10.34 -9.76
CA ALA A 44 -21.14 -10.85 -10.46
C ALA A 44 -22.17 -11.44 -9.47
N ASP A 45 -21.68 -12.28 -8.55
CA ASP A 45 -22.52 -13.05 -7.62
C ASP A 45 -22.82 -12.31 -6.30
N LEU A 46 -22.42 -11.04 -6.18
CA LEU A 46 -22.71 -10.26 -4.98
C LEU A 46 -24.21 -9.94 -4.87
N PRO A 47 -24.82 -10.07 -3.67
CA PRO A 47 -26.18 -9.62 -3.46
C PRO A 47 -26.37 -8.14 -3.87
N PRO A 48 -27.45 -7.77 -4.60
CA PRO A 48 -27.60 -6.44 -5.20
C PRO A 48 -27.45 -5.29 -4.20
N ARG A 49 -27.98 -5.44 -2.98
CA ARG A 49 -27.86 -4.43 -1.91
C ARG A 49 -26.41 -4.20 -1.50
N ILE A 50 -25.61 -5.27 -1.40
CA ILE A 50 -24.20 -5.20 -1.03
C ILE A 50 -23.39 -4.58 -2.16
N LYS A 51 -23.61 -5.02 -3.40
CA LYS A 51 -22.93 -4.49 -4.58
C LYS A 51 -23.13 -2.98 -4.74
N THR A 52 -24.38 -2.52 -4.63
CA THR A 52 -24.71 -1.09 -4.74
C THR A 52 -24.02 -0.29 -3.64
N HIS A 53 -24.07 -0.74 -2.39
CA HIS A 53 -23.44 -0.04 -1.26
C HIS A 53 -21.92 -0.02 -1.37
N LEU A 54 -21.29 -1.15 -1.73
CA LEU A 54 -19.85 -1.24 -1.97
C LEU A 54 -19.41 -0.25 -3.06
N ASN A 55 -20.11 -0.19 -4.19
CA ASN A 55 -19.80 0.72 -5.29
C ASN A 55 -19.90 2.19 -4.86
N GLN A 56 -20.92 2.55 -4.07
CA GLN A 56 -21.07 3.91 -3.55
C GLN A 56 -19.92 4.29 -2.60
N LEU A 57 -19.47 3.36 -1.75
CA LEU A 57 -18.33 3.59 -0.87
C LEU A 57 -17.03 3.76 -1.67
N LEU A 58 -16.75 2.87 -2.63
CA LEU A 58 -15.54 2.88 -3.45
C LEU A 58 -15.41 4.12 -4.36
N GLN A 59 -16.53 4.79 -4.67
CA GLN A 59 -16.51 6.08 -5.37
C GLN A 59 -15.98 7.22 -4.50
N LYS A 60 -16.20 7.15 -3.17
CA LYS A 60 -15.83 8.21 -2.23
C LYS A 60 -14.49 7.95 -1.55
N HIS A 61 -14.20 6.68 -1.24
CA HIS A 61 -13.02 6.27 -0.48
C HIS A 61 -12.42 4.99 -1.06
N PRO A 62 -11.08 4.85 -1.04
CA PRO A 62 -10.43 3.63 -1.49
C PRO A 62 -10.71 2.43 -0.56
N GLU A 63 -11.07 2.67 0.71
CA GLU A 63 -11.39 1.63 1.69
C GLU A 63 -12.90 1.63 1.99
N ALA A 64 -13.61 0.64 1.46
CA ALA A 64 -15.01 0.35 1.72
C ALA A 64 -15.19 -0.79 2.75
N VAL A 65 -14.19 -1.64 2.91
CA VAL A 65 -14.07 -2.75 3.86
C VAL A 65 -12.85 -2.45 4.74
N VAL A 66 -13.08 -2.32 6.04
CA VAL A 66 -12.06 -1.85 6.99
C VAL A 66 -11.97 -2.78 8.21
N PRO A 67 -10.75 -2.98 8.74
CA PRO A 67 -10.57 -3.81 9.91
C PRO A 67 -11.11 -3.11 11.16
N ILE A 68 -11.38 -3.91 12.18
CA ILE A 68 -11.51 -3.47 13.57
C ILE A 68 -10.17 -3.70 14.24
N VAL A 69 -9.57 -2.64 14.79
CA VAL A 69 -8.32 -2.71 15.56
C VAL A 69 -8.55 -1.98 16.87
N ASP A 70 -8.16 -2.59 18.00
CA ASP A 70 -8.32 -2.07 19.36
C ASP A 70 -9.75 -1.56 19.66
N GLY A 71 -10.75 -2.24 19.12
CA GLY A 71 -12.16 -1.89 19.27
C GLY A 71 -12.62 -0.67 18.48
N HIS A 72 -11.83 -0.17 17.52
CA HIS A 72 -12.16 0.98 16.69
C HIS A 72 -12.40 0.59 15.24
N CYS A 73 -13.32 1.29 14.58
CA CYS A 73 -13.48 1.22 13.13
C CYS A 73 -12.31 1.96 12.46
N MET A 74 -11.43 1.24 11.77
CA MET A 74 -10.26 1.88 11.15
C MET A 74 -10.60 2.87 10.04
N GLY A 75 -11.81 2.81 9.48
CA GLY A 75 -12.25 3.78 8.47
C GLY A 75 -12.67 5.15 9.01
N CYS A 76 -13.18 5.25 10.25
CA CYS A 76 -13.62 6.53 10.81
C CYS A 76 -13.07 6.85 12.21
N GLY A 77 -12.33 5.94 12.82
CA GLY A 77 -11.75 6.10 14.15
C GLY A 77 -12.76 5.99 15.30
N MET A 78 -14.02 5.67 15.02
CA MET A 78 -15.06 5.60 16.05
C MET A 78 -14.99 4.27 16.79
N GLY A 79 -15.01 4.35 18.12
CA GLY A 79 -15.08 3.18 18.99
C GLY A 79 -16.35 2.37 18.77
N LEU A 80 -16.22 1.05 18.79
CA LEU A 80 -17.29 0.08 18.64
C LEU A 80 -17.61 -0.52 20.01
N SER A 81 -18.89 -0.80 20.27
CA SER A 81 -19.27 -1.43 21.54
C SER A 81 -18.75 -2.87 21.61
N LYS A 82 -18.42 -3.34 22.81
CA LYS A 82 -18.01 -4.74 23.03
C LYS A 82 -19.07 -5.74 22.54
N SER A 83 -20.36 -5.40 22.67
CA SER A 83 -21.47 -6.21 22.12
C SER A 83 -21.35 -6.36 20.62
N LEU A 84 -21.21 -5.26 19.89
CA LEU A 84 -21.09 -5.28 18.44
C LEU A 84 -19.85 -6.06 17.98
N ILE A 85 -18.70 -5.90 18.65
CA ILE A 85 -17.48 -6.65 18.33
C ILE A 85 -17.71 -8.15 18.54
N ASN A 86 -18.34 -8.52 19.66
CA ASN A 86 -18.66 -9.92 19.96
C ASN A 86 -19.66 -10.52 18.95
N GLU A 87 -20.66 -9.74 18.53
CA GLU A 87 -21.59 -10.12 17.46
C GLU A 87 -20.84 -10.38 16.16
N ILE A 88 -19.98 -9.46 15.72
CA ILE A 88 -19.18 -9.58 14.49
C ILE A 88 -18.29 -10.82 14.52
N GLN A 89 -17.68 -11.13 15.67
CA GLN A 89 -16.78 -12.27 15.82
C GLN A 89 -17.48 -13.62 15.60
N HIS A 90 -18.77 -13.71 15.93
CA HIS A 90 -19.56 -14.94 15.85
C HIS A 90 -20.60 -14.91 14.73
N ALA A 91 -20.60 -13.85 13.91
CA ALA A 91 -21.64 -13.58 12.94
C ALA A 91 -21.55 -14.48 11.70
N GLU A 92 -22.72 -14.93 11.24
CA GLU A 92 -22.90 -15.52 9.90
C GLU A 92 -23.14 -14.47 8.81
N GLU A 93 -23.46 -13.23 9.21
CA GLU A 93 -23.78 -12.08 8.34
C GLU A 93 -22.70 -10.99 8.38
N ILE A 94 -22.62 -10.16 7.33
CA ILE A 94 -21.67 -9.03 7.29
C ILE A 94 -22.20 -7.81 8.04
N TYR A 95 -21.31 -7.11 8.73
CA TYR A 95 -21.65 -5.92 9.52
C TYR A 95 -21.07 -4.65 8.92
N ARG A 96 -21.72 -3.53 9.21
CA ARG A 96 -21.28 -2.20 8.82
C ARG A 96 -21.04 -1.33 10.04
N CYS A 97 -20.08 -0.43 9.95
CA CYS A 97 -19.89 0.62 10.93
C CYS A 97 -21.15 1.49 11.00
N LEU A 98 -21.67 1.72 12.21
CA LEU A 98 -22.87 2.53 12.44
C LEU A 98 -22.67 4.02 12.12
N HIS A 99 -21.43 4.46 11.92
CA HIS A 99 -21.10 5.87 11.69
C HIS A 99 -20.74 6.13 10.23
N CYS A 100 -19.76 5.39 9.68
CA CYS A 100 -19.31 5.60 8.30
C CYS A 100 -19.88 4.60 7.30
N THR A 101 -20.69 3.62 7.75
CA THR A 101 -21.35 2.60 6.92
C THR A 101 -20.42 1.65 6.14
N ARG A 102 -19.10 1.72 6.35
CA ARG A 102 -18.13 0.78 5.77
C ARG A 102 -18.31 -0.62 6.35
N TYR A 103 -18.00 -1.64 5.57
CA TYR A 103 -18.03 -3.02 6.03
C TYR A 103 -16.90 -3.27 7.03
N LEU A 104 -17.21 -3.97 8.12
CA LEU A 104 -16.26 -4.28 9.19
C LEU A 104 -15.81 -5.73 9.09
N TYR A 105 -14.53 -5.98 9.38
CA TYR A 105 -14.01 -7.32 9.60
C TYR A 105 -13.00 -7.33 10.74
N ILE A 106 -12.80 -8.50 11.35
CA ILE A 106 -11.74 -8.70 12.33
C ILE A 106 -10.55 -9.30 11.58
N PRO A 107 -9.41 -8.59 11.49
CA PRO A 107 -8.23 -9.12 10.81
C PRO A 107 -7.67 -10.32 11.58
N SER A 108 -7.13 -11.31 10.84
CA SER A 108 -6.38 -12.40 11.47
C SER A 108 -5.02 -11.94 11.99
N GLU A 109 -4.51 -10.86 11.43
CA GLU A 109 -3.16 -10.33 11.64
C GLU A 109 -3.19 -8.80 11.61
N ILE A 110 -2.57 -8.16 12.59
CA ILE A 110 -2.44 -6.70 12.69
C ILE A 110 -0.95 -6.38 12.71
N VAL A 111 -0.48 -5.56 11.76
CA VAL A 111 0.90 -5.07 11.79
C VAL A 111 0.99 -3.97 12.83
N ALA A 112 1.65 -4.29 13.94
CA ALA A 112 1.93 -3.33 14.98
C ALA A 112 3.09 -2.41 14.59
N ARG A 113 2.98 -1.17 15.05
CA ARG A 113 4.01 -0.14 14.95
C ARG A 113 3.84 0.78 16.15
N GLU A 114 4.96 1.09 16.79
CA GLU A 114 4.97 2.04 17.89
C GLU A 114 4.40 3.39 17.47
N HIS A 115 3.57 3.96 18.34
CA HIS A 115 3.03 5.30 18.15
C HIS A 115 4.16 6.33 18.11
N ALA A 116 4.47 6.85 16.93
CA ALA A 116 5.44 7.92 16.77
C ALA A 116 4.90 9.20 17.40
N SER A 117 5.29 9.50 18.64
CA SER A 117 5.00 10.79 19.26
C SER A 117 5.87 11.86 18.61
N ARG A 118 5.25 12.82 17.90
CA ARG A 118 5.98 14.03 17.45
C ARG A 118 6.58 14.72 18.66
N LYS A 119 7.90 14.95 18.65
CA LYS A 119 8.52 15.73 19.71
C LYS A 119 8.24 17.22 19.44
N TYR A 120 7.82 17.94 20.48
CA TYR A 120 7.59 19.37 20.40
C TYR A 120 8.87 20.09 19.92
N GLY A 121 8.76 20.90 18.86
CA GLY A 121 9.89 21.61 18.25
C GLY A 121 10.57 20.89 17.08
N GLU A 122 10.15 19.69 16.69
CA GLU A 122 10.67 19.04 15.48
C GLU A 122 10.30 19.83 14.21
N LYS A 123 11.31 20.10 13.38
CA LYS A 123 11.11 20.76 12.09
C LYS A 123 10.20 19.90 11.22
N GLN A 124 9.17 20.53 10.66
CA GLN A 124 8.33 19.87 9.68
C GLN A 124 9.15 19.56 8.43
N GLN A 125 9.29 18.28 8.13
CA GLN A 125 9.92 17.83 6.90
C GLN A 125 9.09 18.27 5.69
N ILE A 126 9.73 18.54 4.56
CA ILE A 126 9.11 18.99 3.31
C ILE A 126 9.42 18.01 2.17
N GLY A 127 8.57 17.97 1.15
CA GLY A 127 8.75 17.10 0.00
C GLY A 127 8.86 15.62 0.37
N ILE A 128 9.78 14.88 -0.28
CA ILE A 128 9.91 13.44 -0.06
C ILE A 128 10.35 13.06 1.36
N ALA A 129 11.03 13.96 2.07
CA ALA A 129 11.47 13.74 3.46
C ALA A 129 10.32 13.62 4.46
N ARG A 130 9.09 13.95 4.04
CA ARG A 130 7.87 13.69 4.81
C ARG A 130 7.53 12.20 4.91
N PHE A 131 8.01 11.41 3.96
CA PHE A 131 7.58 10.02 3.76
C PHE A 131 8.75 9.03 3.84
N SER A 132 9.99 9.48 3.84
CA SER A 132 11.16 8.61 3.79
C SER A 132 12.36 9.28 4.46
N THR A 133 13.42 8.52 4.69
CA THR A 133 14.66 8.95 5.33
C THR A 133 15.85 8.22 4.72
N GLN A 134 17.06 8.75 4.90
CA GLN A 134 18.29 8.11 4.41
C GLN A 134 18.44 6.64 4.84
N PRO A 135 18.18 6.25 6.11
CA PRO A 135 18.30 4.84 6.51
C PRO A 135 17.30 3.87 5.85
N LEU A 136 16.28 4.38 5.15
CA LEU A 136 15.34 3.56 4.38
C LEU A 136 15.77 3.35 2.91
N MET A 137 16.96 3.79 2.54
CA MET A 137 17.54 3.58 1.22
C MET A 137 18.34 2.28 1.18
N ILE A 138 18.09 1.44 0.18
CA ILE A 138 18.82 0.18 -0.05
C ILE A 138 19.36 0.22 -1.49
N SER A 139 20.63 0.58 -1.66
CA SER A 139 21.24 0.81 -2.98
C SER A 139 21.57 -0.47 -3.77
N SER A 140 21.55 -1.62 -3.10
CA SER A 140 21.80 -2.93 -3.69
C SER A 140 20.94 -4.00 -3.01
N LEU A 141 19.72 -4.18 -3.52
CA LEU A 141 18.90 -5.35 -3.23
C LEU A 141 19.47 -6.58 -3.91
N GLU A 142 19.42 -7.71 -3.21
CA GLU A 142 19.80 -9.03 -3.74
C GLU A 142 18.57 -9.94 -3.96
N GLY A 143 18.79 -11.14 -4.50
CA GLY A 143 17.74 -12.12 -4.76
C GLY A 143 17.16 -12.05 -6.17
N HIS A 144 16.25 -12.98 -6.47
CA HIS A 144 15.65 -13.16 -7.79
C HIS A 144 14.13 -13.25 -7.74
N THR A 145 13.55 -13.31 -6.55
CA THR A 145 12.12 -13.43 -6.32
C THR A 145 11.53 -12.20 -5.64
N PRO A 146 10.22 -11.95 -5.79
CA PRO A 146 9.51 -10.94 -5.01
C PRO A 146 9.73 -11.08 -3.50
N GLU A 147 9.69 -12.29 -2.98
CA GLU A 147 9.86 -12.59 -1.55
C GLU A 147 11.22 -12.16 -1.02
N GLU A 148 12.31 -12.51 -1.70
CA GLU A 148 13.67 -12.12 -1.29
C GLU A 148 13.87 -10.60 -1.32
N VAL A 149 13.38 -9.94 -2.38
CA VAL A 149 13.51 -8.49 -2.55
C VAL A 149 12.66 -7.74 -1.51
N LEU A 150 11.40 -8.10 -1.35
CA LEU A 150 10.51 -7.46 -0.38
C LEU A 150 10.94 -7.76 1.05
N GLY A 151 11.47 -8.96 1.34
CA GLY A 151 11.94 -9.35 2.66
C GLY A 151 13.10 -8.50 3.15
N GLN A 152 14.03 -8.12 2.27
CA GLN A 152 15.11 -7.17 2.60
C GLN A 152 14.55 -5.79 2.96
N ILE A 153 13.56 -5.30 2.21
CA ILE A 153 12.94 -4.00 2.48
C ILE A 153 12.17 -4.03 3.80
N CYS A 154 11.38 -5.07 4.06
CA CYS A 154 10.62 -5.22 5.30
C CYS A 154 11.57 -5.32 6.51
N SER A 155 12.65 -6.08 6.39
CA SER A 155 13.69 -6.18 7.42
C SER A 155 14.32 -4.83 7.71
N ARG A 156 14.60 -4.04 6.67
CA ARG A 156 15.12 -2.68 6.83
C ARG A 156 14.14 -1.79 7.59
N MET A 157 12.86 -1.83 7.26
CA MET A 157 11.85 -1.03 7.95
C MET A 157 11.73 -1.40 9.43
N GLN A 158 11.85 -2.69 9.79
CA GLN A 158 11.88 -3.12 11.19
C GLN A 158 13.14 -2.61 11.91
N GLN A 159 14.32 -2.76 11.30
CA GLN A 159 15.59 -2.30 11.88
C GLN A 159 15.58 -0.79 12.19
N GLN A 160 14.85 -0.01 11.39
CA GLN A 160 14.71 1.43 11.55
C GLN A 160 13.49 1.83 12.42
N GLY A 161 12.80 0.87 13.03
CA GLY A 161 11.67 1.13 13.94
C GLY A 161 10.38 1.60 13.25
N PHE A 162 10.24 1.40 11.94
CA PHE A 162 9.02 1.78 11.21
C PHE A 162 7.91 0.73 11.30
N VAL A 163 8.26 -0.51 11.65
CA VAL A 163 7.34 -1.62 11.94
C VAL A 163 7.95 -2.51 13.02
N GLU A 164 7.13 -3.26 13.75
CA GLU A 164 7.62 -4.18 14.79
C GLU A 164 7.96 -5.57 14.24
N ASN A 165 7.24 -6.02 13.19
CA ASN A 165 7.38 -7.37 12.63
C ASN A 165 7.52 -7.36 11.10
N ALA A 166 8.74 -7.59 10.62
CA ALA A 166 9.08 -7.65 9.21
C ALA A 166 8.47 -8.85 8.48
N GLY A 167 8.34 -10.00 9.15
CA GLY A 167 7.77 -11.21 8.56
C GLY A 167 6.29 -11.02 8.24
N GLN A 168 5.53 -10.50 9.20
CA GLN A 168 4.12 -10.17 9.01
C GLN A 168 3.92 -9.09 7.94
N LEU A 169 4.79 -8.06 7.91
CA LEU A 169 4.75 -7.05 6.86
C LEU A 169 5.01 -7.67 5.47
N LEU A 170 5.96 -8.59 5.36
CA LEU A 170 6.28 -9.30 4.13
C LEU A 170 5.10 -10.16 3.66
N ASP A 171 4.48 -10.93 4.56
CA ASP A 171 3.34 -11.78 4.24
C ASP A 171 2.18 -10.96 3.65
N LEU A 172 1.85 -9.84 4.29
CA LEU A 172 0.81 -8.94 3.78
C LEU A 172 1.19 -8.28 2.46
N ALA A 173 2.46 -7.93 2.28
CA ALA A 173 2.94 -7.38 1.01
C ALA A 173 2.85 -8.41 -0.13
N LEU A 174 3.21 -9.68 0.13
CA LEU A 174 3.11 -10.77 -0.85
C LEU A 174 1.65 -11.11 -1.17
N GLN A 175 0.77 -11.16 -0.16
CA GLN A 175 -0.67 -11.34 -0.36
C GLN A 175 -1.23 -10.22 -1.25
N ARG A 176 -0.82 -8.97 -1.02
CA ARG A 176 -1.23 -7.83 -1.85
C ARG A 176 -0.69 -7.95 -3.28
N GLU A 177 0.59 -8.29 -3.45
CA GLU A 177 1.22 -8.41 -4.78
C GLU A 177 0.60 -9.55 -5.60
N ALA A 178 0.19 -10.65 -4.95
CA ALA A 178 -0.44 -11.80 -5.58
C ALA A 178 -1.83 -11.50 -6.20
N ILE A 179 -2.54 -10.48 -5.70
CA ILE A 179 -3.84 -10.06 -6.27
C ILE A 179 -3.63 -9.43 -7.64
N ILE A 180 -2.70 -8.48 -7.71
CA ILE A 180 -2.33 -7.79 -8.93
C ILE A 180 -1.00 -7.09 -8.70
N SER A 181 -0.11 -7.28 -9.67
CA SER A 181 1.22 -6.70 -9.60
C SER A 181 1.19 -5.18 -9.45
N THR A 182 2.10 -4.67 -8.63
CA THR A 182 2.35 -3.25 -8.43
C THR A 182 3.48 -2.71 -9.31
N ALA A 183 4.07 -3.56 -10.17
CA ALA A 183 5.02 -3.13 -11.18
C ALA A 183 4.34 -2.26 -12.24
N VAL A 184 5.07 -1.23 -12.66
CA VAL A 184 4.65 -0.29 -13.69
C VAL A 184 5.70 -0.22 -14.79
N ASP A 185 5.54 0.69 -15.75
CA ASP A 185 6.55 0.92 -16.77
C ASP A 185 7.92 1.35 -16.18
N SER A 186 8.91 1.44 -17.06
CA SER A 186 10.22 2.02 -16.71
C SER A 186 11.00 1.29 -15.61
N GLY A 187 10.67 0.02 -15.34
CA GLY A 187 11.38 -0.82 -14.37
C GLY A 187 11.14 -0.42 -12.91
N MET A 188 9.97 0.14 -12.60
CA MET A 188 9.58 0.52 -11.24
C MET A 188 8.48 -0.38 -10.69
N ALA A 189 8.44 -0.55 -9.38
CA ALA A 189 7.33 -1.14 -8.65
C ALA A 189 6.99 -0.30 -7.43
N PHE A 190 5.71 -0.32 -7.05
CA PHE A 190 5.18 0.36 -5.86
C PHE A 190 4.51 -0.61 -4.88
N PRO A 191 5.23 -1.62 -4.34
CA PRO A 191 4.67 -2.51 -3.35
C PRO A 191 4.21 -1.73 -2.11
N HIS A 192 3.10 -2.12 -1.51
CA HIS A 192 2.59 -1.40 -0.35
C HIS A 192 1.68 -2.25 0.53
N VAL A 193 1.64 -1.90 1.81
CA VAL A 193 0.70 -2.45 2.80
C VAL A 193 -0.09 -1.30 3.41
N ARG A 194 -1.43 -1.43 3.41
CA ARG A 194 -2.36 -0.45 4.01
C ARG A 194 -2.82 -0.91 5.38
N GLY A 195 -3.27 0.03 6.21
CA GLY A 195 -3.77 -0.25 7.56
C GLY A 195 -2.66 -0.52 8.57
N VAL A 196 -1.45 -0.03 8.32
CA VAL A 196 -0.33 -0.06 9.27
C VAL A 196 -0.39 1.21 10.10
N GLU A 197 -0.97 1.11 11.29
CA GLU A 197 -1.28 2.24 12.18
C GLU A 197 -0.08 2.64 13.04
N GLY A 198 -0.22 3.62 13.93
CA GLY A 198 0.87 4.03 14.83
C GLY A 198 1.83 5.09 14.27
N GLY A 199 1.73 5.49 13.01
CA GLY A 199 2.59 6.54 12.48
C GLY A 199 2.08 7.23 11.23
N GLY A 200 2.95 8.01 10.58
CA GLY A 200 2.69 8.55 9.24
C GLY A 200 3.03 7.53 8.14
N LEU A 201 2.58 7.79 6.92
CA LEU A 201 3.04 7.06 5.74
C LEU A 201 4.58 7.03 5.71
N ALA A 202 5.14 5.84 5.56
CA ALA A 202 6.58 5.65 5.41
C ALA A 202 6.89 4.86 4.15
N MET A 203 8.01 5.20 3.51
CA MET A 203 8.46 4.65 2.24
C MET A 203 9.94 4.30 2.29
N ALA A 204 10.28 3.07 1.89
CA ALA A 204 11.64 2.66 1.61
C ALA A 204 11.87 2.60 0.10
N LEU A 205 13.11 2.91 -0.32
CA LEU A 205 13.52 2.78 -1.71
C LEU A 205 14.61 1.73 -1.82
N GLY A 206 14.31 0.66 -2.52
CA GLY A 206 15.28 -0.37 -2.87
C GLY A 206 15.66 -0.33 -4.34
N VAL A 207 16.95 -0.55 -4.62
CA VAL A 207 17.51 -0.61 -5.97
C VAL A 207 18.08 -2.01 -6.22
N HIS A 208 17.52 -2.74 -7.18
CA HIS A 208 18.07 -4.01 -7.67
C HIS A 208 18.79 -3.78 -9.00
N LYS A 209 20.13 -3.88 -9.01
CA LYS A 209 20.97 -3.43 -10.14
C LYS A 209 20.61 -4.08 -11.48
N LYS A 210 20.30 -5.38 -11.50
CA LYS A 210 19.91 -6.14 -12.71
C LYS A 210 18.40 -6.19 -12.96
N GLY A 211 17.61 -5.83 -11.96
CA GLY A 211 16.16 -6.07 -11.90
C GLY A 211 15.74 -7.53 -11.73
N ILE A 212 14.47 -7.74 -11.34
CA ILE A 212 13.85 -9.06 -11.22
C ILE A 212 12.49 -9.09 -11.92
N HIS A 213 11.96 -10.30 -12.17
CA HIS A 213 10.62 -10.43 -12.70
C HIS A 213 9.60 -10.17 -11.59
N PHE A 214 8.85 -9.08 -11.70
CA PHE A 214 7.91 -8.62 -10.68
C PHE A 214 6.53 -8.30 -11.27
N GLY A 215 6.19 -8.85 -12.44
CA GLY A 215 4.88 -8.63 -13.08
C GLY A 215 4.76 -7.34 -13.91
N GLY A 216 5.89 -6.71 -14.26
CA GLY A 216 5.93 -5.48 -15.06
C GLY A 216 5.36 -5.64 -16.48
N PRO A 217 4.80 -4.56 -17.08
CA PRO A 217 4.28 -4.57 -18.44
C PRO A 217 5.31 -5.07 -19.46
N GLY A 218 4.88 -5.88 -20.43
CA GLY A 218 5.76 -6.38 -21.49
C GLY A 218 6.94 -7.24 -20.97
N ARG A 219 6.80 -7.86 -19.79
CA ARG A 219 7.86 -8.62 -19.09
C ARG A 219 9.06 -7.78 -18.65
N THR A 220 8.90 -6.46 -18.54
CA THR A 220 9.94 -5.55 -18.04
C THR A 220 10.36 -5.96 -16.63
N LEU A 221 11.68 -6.00 -16.38
CA LEU A 221 12.23 -6.28 -15.06
C LEU A 221 12.13 -5.03 -14.17
N SER A 222 11.69 -5.21 -12.92
CA SER A 222 11.65 -4.14 -11.94
C SER A 222 13.00 -4.01 -11.25
N ARG A 223 13.55 -2.79 -11.26
CA ARG A 223 14.84 -2.40 -10.68
C ARG A 223 14.68 -1.45 -9.50
N LEU A 224 13.64 -0.62 -9.50
CA LEU A 224 13.36 0.36 -8.44
C LEU A 224 12.10 -0.07 -7.69
N PHE A 225 12.21 -0.22 -6.37
CA PHE A 225 11.12 -0.66 -5.50
C PHE A 225 10.81 0.43 -4.48
N PHE A 226 9.70 1.12 -4.66
CA PHE A 226 9.19 2.14 -3.74
C PHE A 226 8.19 1.49 -2.80
N PHE A 227 8.67 0.85 -1.75
CA PHE A 227 7.83 0.12 -0.79
C PHE A 227 7.18 1.08 0.20
N MET A 228 5.87 1.00 0.42
CA MET A 228 5.14 1.90 1.34
C MET A 228 4.35 1.16 2.41
N VAL A 229 4.40 1.67 3.64
CA VAL A 229 3.40 1.38 4.69
C VAL A 229 2.47 2.57 4.86
N ILE A 230 1.17 2.33 4.79
CA ILE A 230 0.15 3.37 4.66
C ILE A 230 -0.88 3.21 5.77
N PRO A 231 -0.91 4.13 6.75
CA PRO A 231 -2.03 4.22 7.69
C PRO A 231 -3.33 4.54 6.97
N THR A 232 -4.46 4.00 7.43
CA THR A 232 -5.78 4.19 6.79
C THR A 232 -6.16 5.68 6.66
N ALA A 233 -5.82 6.50 7.66
CA ALA A 233 -6.06 7.94 7.62
C ALA A 233 -5.34 8.67 6.46
N THR A 234 -4.28 8.08 5.89
CA THR A 234 -3.44 8.70 4.86
C THR A 234 -3.66 8.13 3.45
N SER A 235 -4.68 7.29 3.28
CA SER A 235 -4.96 6.57 2.02
C SER A 235 -5.20 7.49 0.80
N ALA A 236 -5.59 8.76 0.99
CA ALA A 236 -5.67 9.72 -0.13
C ALA A 236 -4.30 10.30 -0.55
N PHE A 237 -3.33 10.37 0.37
CA PHE A 237 -2.04 11.02 0.13
C PHE A 237 -1.06 10.12 -0.60
N TYR A 238 -1.06 8.81 -0.35
CA TYR A 238 -0.12 7.90 -1.00
C TYR A 238 -0.33 7.83 -2.51
N LEU A 239 -1.58 7.96 -3.00
CA LEU A 239 -1.85 8.00 -4.44
C LEU A 239 -1.19 9.21 -5.11
N LYS A 240 -1.18 10.37 -4.44
CA LYS A 240 -0.44 11.55 -4.92
C LYS A 240 1.06 11.31 -4.91
N LEU A 241 1.58 10.61 -3.89
CA LEU A 241 2.99 10.24 -3.82
C LEU A 241 3.37 9.31 -4.99
N ILE A 242 2.60 8.26 -5.26
CA ILE A 242 2.79 7.37 -6.42
C ILE A 242 2.75 8.17 -7.72
N ALA A 243 1.78 9.08 -7.88
CA ALA A 243 1.68 9.93 -9.07
C ALA A 243 2.96 10.74 -9.29
N GLY A 244 3.44 11.39 -8.23
CA GLY A 244 4.63 12.22 -8.27
C GLY A 244 5.89 11.41 -8.57
N LEU A 245 6.09 10.28 -7.88
CA LEU A 245 7.22 9.37 -8.13
C LEU A 245 7.19 8.82 -9.56
N SER A 246 6.03 8.35 -10.02
CA SER A 246 5.86 7.85 -11.40
C SER A 246 6.11 8.95 -12.43
N GLN A 247 5.68 10.19 -12.18
CA GLN A 247 5.97 11.33 -13.04
C GLN A 247 7.47 11.65 -13.09
N THR A 248 8.11 11.80 -11.94
CA THR A 248 9.55 12.10 -11.84
C THR A 248 10.37 11.02 -12.53
N PHE A 249 10.12 9.76 -12.20
CA PHE A 249 10.94 8.64 -12.65
C PHE A 249 10.42 8.01 -13.95
N ARG A 250 9.50 8.65 -14.68
CA ARG A 250 9.32 8.40 -16.12
C ARG A 250 10.43 9.02 -16.96
N ASN A 251 11.08 10.07 -16.45
CA ASN A 251 12.30 10.60 -17.04
C ASN A 251 13.46 9.61 -16.86
N LYS A 252 14.17 9.29 -17.95
CA LYS A 252 15.24 8.28 -17.94
C LYS A 252 16.44 8.75 -17.12
N GLU A 253 16.84 10.00 -17.27
CA GLU A 253 17.99 10.58 -16.57
C GLU A 253 17.79 10.56 -15.05
N ALA A 254 16.57 10.85 -14.58
CA ALA A 254 16.19 10.77 -13.17
C ALA A 254 16.27 9.33 -12.63
N ARG A 255 15.84 8.33 -13.41
CA ARG A 255 15.99 6.91 -13.02
C ARG A 255 17.43 6.47 -12.97
N GLU A 256 18.22 6.80 -13.99
CA GLU A 256 19.64 6.45 -14.03
C GLU A 256 20.40 7.07 -12.86
N ALA A 257 20.01 8.27 -12.41
CA ALA A 257 20.57 8.86 -11.19
C ALA A 257 20.32 8.02 -9.93
N LEU A 258 19.16 7.37 -9.78
CA LEU A 258 18.92 6.42 -8.67
C LEU A 258 19.70 5.12 -8.86
N LEU A 259 19.78 4.62 -10.08
CA LEU A 259 20.44 3.35 -10.40
C LEU A 259 21.96 3.43 -10.24
N ALA A 260 22.54 4.61 -10.50
CA ALA A 260 23.97 4.89 -10.36
C ALA A 260 24.42 5.09 -8.91
N ALA A 261 23.50 5.35 -7.97
CA ALA A 261 23.86 5.60 -6.58
C ALA A 261 24.53 4.36 -5.93
N GLU A 262 25.64 4.61 -5.23
CA GLU A 262 26.46 3.63 -4.51
C GLU A 262 26.37 3.88 -3.02
N GLY A 263 25.22 3.55 -2.43
CA GLY A 263 25.01 3.62 -0.98
C GLY A 263 23.74 4.37 -0.59
N GLU A 264 23.48 4.38 0.71
CA GLU A 264 22.25 4.95 1.28
C GLU A 264 22.20 6.47 1.12
N GLU A 265 23.31 7.14 1.38
CA GLU A 265 23.42 8.61 1.30
C GLU A 265 23.27 9.10 -0.14
N GLU A 266 23.97 8.49 -1.09
CA GLU A 266 23.88 8.87 -2.49
C GLU A 266 22.47 8.65 -3.04
N LEU A 267 21.86 7.51 -2.70
CA LEU A 267 20.50 7.18 -3.13
C LEU A 267 19.48 8.14 -2.52
N TRP A 268 19.65 8.50 -1.24
CA TRP A 268 18.83 9.49 -0.57
C TRP A 268 18.93 10.87 -1.24
N ASN A 269 20.15 11.34 -1.46
CA ASN A 269 20.41 12.63 -2.10
C ASN A 269 19.88 12.68 -3.53
N ALA A 270 20.02 11.60 -4.29
CA ALA A 270 19.43 11.47 -5.61
C ALA A 270 17.89 11.54 -5.54
N LEU A 271 17.26 10.76 -4.65
CA LEU A 271 15.82 10.76 -4.46
C LEU A 271 15.29 12.17 -4.12
N VAL A 272 15.90 12.84 -3.15
CA VAL A 272 15.52 14.22 -2.75
C VAL A 272 15.66 15.18 -3.91
N ARG A 273 16.79 15.13 -4.64
CA ARG A 273 17.07 16.04 -5.76
C ARG A 273 16.07 15.86 -6.90
N GLN A 274 15.76 14.62 -7.28
CA GLN A 274 14.86 14.33 -8.40
C GLN A 274 13.40 14.64 -8.06
N THR A 275 13.01 14.57 -6.79
CA THR A 275 11.60 14.75 -6.39
C THR A 275 11.23 16.17 -5.94
N ARG A 276 12.23 17.04 -5.71
CA ARG A 276 12.06 18.39 -5.11
C ARG A 276 10.96 19.27 -5.72
N HIS A 277 10.69 19.13 -7.01
CA HIS A 277 9.74 20.00 -7.74
C HIS A 277 8.35 19.39 -7.88
N VAL A 278 8.22 18.08 -7.67
CA VAL A 278 6.98 17.33 -7.92
C VAL A 278 6.31 16.96 -6.60
N ILE A 279 7.10 16.66 -5.56
CA ILE A 279 6.61 16.27 -4.24
C ILE A 279 6.88 17.43 -3.29
N GLN A 280 5.81 18.08 -2.81
CA GLN A 280 5.84 19.23 -1.89
C GLN A 280 5.18 18.87 -0.55
#